data_AF-A0A0L6TY73-F1
#
_entry.id   AF-A0A0L6TY73-F1
#
_cell.length_a   1.000
_cell.length_b   1.000
_cell.length_c   1.000
_cell.angle_alpha   90.00
_cell.angle_beta   90.00
_cell.angle_gamma   90.00
#
_symmetry.space_group_name_H-M   'P 1'
#
loop_
_entity.id
_entity.type
_entity.pdbx_description
1 polymer ?
#
loop_
_entity_poly.entity_id
_entity_poly.type
_entity_poly.pdbx_seq_one_letter_code
_entity_poly.pdbx_strand_id
1 'polypeptide(L)'
;MSGLYEKISESNSSYKNIIATVVEGENFGEKAFISKGRIIFESKVDGIFGNNLISISKETKTGMLCIGGNRIFCEILGTEKKLVICGGGHVAIPIIKIGLMADYHVTVIEDRFSFANNAARAGANEVICDPFDQGLEKIKGDKNTSFVIVTRGHRYDQICLEKIIEKTNAYIGMIGSKLRVKKVLDQLEEKGMDAKYLEKVHTPIGLKINAETPVEIAVSIMAELIQVKNQKKESCGYSKELIKAINNSEDNQQKKVLTTIISRKGSAPREVGTKMLIFQDGRTVETLGGGCAEAEIKRSAFSMISENTGKSELISVDMTGVDAEEDGMVCGGLIEVFMEIIE
;
A
#
# COMPACT_ATOMS: atom_id res chain seq x y z
N MET A 1 -11.08 -2.67 -21.84
CA MET A 1 -10.29 -2.43 -20.61
C MET A 1 -10.70 -3.36 -19.47
N SER A 2 -11.93 -3.90 -19.44
CA SER A 2 -12.41 -4.87 -18.44
C SER A 2 -11.40 -5.93 -17.99
N GLY A 3 -10.70 -6.58 -18.92
CA GLY A 3 -9.75 -7.65 -18.59
C GLY A 3 -8.50 -7.23 -17.80
N LEU A 4 -8.12 -5.94 -17.77
CA LEU A 4 -6.98 -5.48 -16.98
C LEU A 4 -7.27 -5.55 -15.49
N TYR A 5 -8.39 -4.97 -15.06
CA TYR A 5 -8.72 -4.81 -13.66
C TYR A 5 -9.13 -6.13 -13.01
N GLU A 6 -9.75 -7.04 -13.77
CA GLU A 6 -9.94 -8.44 -13.38
C GLU A 6 -8.58 -9.11 -13.10
N LYS A 7 -7.61 -9.01 -14.02
CA LYS A 7 -6.27 -9.58 -13.83
C LYS A 7 -5.53 -8.95 -12.63
N ILE A 8 -5.71 -7.66 -12.38
CA ILE A 8 -5.15 -6.99 -11.19
C ILE A 8 -5.76 -7.61 -9.92
N SER A 9 -7.08 -7.83 -9.89
CA SER A 9 -7.79 -8.41 -8.75
C SER A 9 -7.34 -9.85 -8.44
N GLU A 10 -7.01 -10.63 -9.47
CA GLU A 10 -6.53 -12.02 -9.36
C GLU A 10 -5.01 -12.12 -9.15
N SER A 11 -4.29 -10.98 -9.21
CA SER A 11 -2.84 -10.99 -9.18
C SER A 11 -2.30 -11.39 -7.81
N ASN A 12 -1.24 -12.19 -7.81
CA ASN A 12 -0.55 -12.55 -6.58
C ASN A 12 0.39 -11.41 -6.16
N SER A 13 0.09 -10.82 -5.00
CA SER A 13 0.87 -9.72 -4.41
C SER A 13 2.31 -10.09 -4.02
N SER A 14 2.65 -11.39 -3.99
CA SER A 14 4.04 -11.83 -3.73
C SER A 14 4.96 -11.61 -4.94
N TYR A 15 4.39 -11.40 -6.13
CA TYR A 15 5.16 -11.14 -7.34
C TYR A 15 5.39 -9.65 -7.54
N LYS A 16 6.45 -9.33 -8.29
CA LYS A 16 6.63 -7.98 -8.83
C LYS A 16 5.61 -7.78 -9.96
N ASN A 17 4.64 -6.92 -9.70
CA ASN A 17 3.55 -6.58 -10.59
C ASN A 17 3.74 -5.13 -11.04
N ILE A 18 3.79 -4.89 -12.36
CA ILE A 18 4.01 -3.57 -12.95
C ILE A 18 2.88 -3.28 -13.93
N ILE A 19 2.21 -2.14 -13.76
CA ILE A 19 1.34 -1.56 -14.78
C ILE A 19 2.13 -0.50 -15.53
N ALA A 20 2.34 -0.71 -16.83
CA ALA A 20 2.95 0.28 -17.70
C ALA A 20 1.84 0.99 -18.48
N THR A 21 1.81 2.32 -18.44
CA THR A 21 0.85 3.15 -19.19
C THR A 21 1.63 4.16 -20.03
N VAL A 22 1.36 4.25 -21.32
CA VAL A 22 1.92 5.33 -22.15
C VAL A 22 1.13 6.61 -21.88
N VAL A 23 1.81 7.62 -21.35
CA VAL A 23 1.23 8.90 -20.93
C VAL A 23 1.65 10.07 -21.82
N GLU A 24 2.54 9.84 -22.79
CA GLU A 24 2.88 10.79 -23.85
C GLU A 24 3.51 10.02 -25.02
N GLY A 25 3.26 10.45 -26.26
CA GLY A 25 3.81 9.86 -27.49
C GLY A 25 2.76 9.23 -28.41
N GLU A 26 3.22 8.59 -29.49
CA GLU A 26 2.34 8.01 -30.54
C GLU A 26 1.40 6.91 -30.01
N ASN A 27 1.79 6.24 -28.92
CA ASN A 27 1.05 5.14 -28.31
C ASN A 27 0.24 5.59 -27.09
N PHE A 28 -0.11 6.87 -26.97
CA PHE A 28 -0.81 7.43 -25.82
C PHE A 28 -2.05 6.62 -25.40
N GLY A 29 -2.14 6.28 -24.12
CA GLY A 29 -3.22 5.48 -23.54
C GLY A 29 -3.01 3.96 -23.61
N GLU A 30 -2.01 3.46 -24.35
CA GLU A 30 -1.70 2.03 -24.32
C GLU A 30 -1.24 1.58 -22.92
N LYS A 31 -1.66 0.39 -22.51
CA LYS A 31 -1.33 -0.22 -21.22
C LYS A 31 -0.87 -1.66 -21.34
N ALA A 32 0.04 -2.04 -20.45
CA ALA A 32 0.39 -3.43 -20.20
C ALA A 32 0.43 -3.74 -18.72
N PHE A 33 0.00 -4.96 -18.36
CA PHE A 33 0.27 -5.54 -17.05
C PHE A 33 1.37 -6.59 -17.19
N ILE A 34 2.48 -6.36 -16.50
CA ILE A 34 3.60 -7.28 -16.42
C ILE A 34 3.66 -7.92 -15.03
N SER A 35 3.69 -9.26 -15.00
CA SER A 35 3.88 -10.06 -13.79
C SER A 35 4.88 -11.17 -14.06
N LYS A 36 5.79 -11.45 -13.11
CA LYS A 36 6.90 -12.40 -13.28
C LYS A 36 7.75 -12.14 -14.54
N GLY A 37 7.90 -10.87 -14.93
CA GLY A 37 8.66 -10.49 -16.13
C GLY A 37 8.00 -10.90 -17.44
N ARG A 38 6.69 -11.17 -17.45
CA ARG A 38 5.90 -11.49 -18.65
C ARG A 38 4.70 -10.55 -18.73
N ILE A 39 4.33 -10.18 -19.95
CA ILE A 39 3.08 -9.45 -20.23
C ILE A 39 1.93 -10.44 -20.03
N ILE A 40 1.02 -10.13 -19.10
CA ILE A 40 -0.19 -10.91 -18.82
C ILE A 40 -1.47 -10.21 -19.29
N PHE A 41 -1.35 -8.93 -19.66
CA PHE A 41 -2.35 -8.12 -20.33
C PHE A 41 -1.66 -7.06 -21.19
N GLU A 42 -2.22 -6.79 -22.36
CA GLU A 42 -1.87 -5.64 -23.19
C GLU A 42 -3.16 -5.06 -23.78
N SER A 43 -3.28 -3.72 -23.79
CA SER A 43 -4.47 -3.05 -24.33
C SER A 43 -4.56 -3.17 -25.85
N LYS A 44 -3.45 -3.44 -26.52
CA LYS A 44 -3.32 -3.55 -27.96
C LYS A 44 -2.36 -4.70 -28.29
N VAL A 45 -2.77 -5.57 -29.21
CA VAL A 45 -1.93 -6.67 -29.69
C VAL A 45 -0.74 -6.09 -30.45
N ASP A 46 0.46 -6.62 -30.19
CA ASP A 46 1.74 -6.14 -30.75
C ASP A 46 2.00 -4.65 -30.45
N GLY A 47 1.62 -4.22 -29.24
CA GLY A 47 1.86 -2.87 -28.75
C GLY A 47 3.34 -2.58 -28.47
N ILE A 48 3.60 -1.37 -27.97
CA ILE A 48 4.97 -0.92 -27.68
C ILE A 48 5.68 -1.75 -26.59
N PHE A 49 4.93 -2.49 -25.77
CA PHE A 49 5.48 -3.12 -24.57
C PHE A 49 6.26 -4.40 -24.85
N GLY A 50 5.92 -5.16 -25.90
CA GLY A 50 6.60 -6.41 -26.24
C GLY A 50 8.11 -6.21 -26.44
N ASN A 51 8.48 -5.23 -27.28
CA ASN A 51 9.88 -4.89 -27.57
C ASN A 51 10.60 -4.23 -26.39
N ASN A 52 9.85 -3.72 -25.41
CA ASN A 52 10.36 -2.93 -24.30
C ASN A 52 10.24 -3.63 -22.94
N LEU A 53 9.80 -4.89 -22.94
CA LEU A 53 9.51 -5.69 -21.75
C LEU A 53 10.71 -5.79 -20.81
N ILE A 54 11.92 -5.97 -21.35
CA ILE A 54 13.14 -6.08 -20.55
C ILE A 54 13.42 -4.79 -19.79
N SER A 55 13.28 -3.64 -20.46
CA SER A 55 13.51 -2.32 -19.86
C SER A 55 12.48 -2.05 -18.75
N ILE A 56 11.21 -2.28 -19.03
CA ILE A 56 10.12 -2.06 -18.05
C ILE A 56 10.25 -3.02 -16.86
N SER A 57 10.58 -4.29 -17.11
CA SER A 57 10.72 -5.31 -16.05
C SER A 57 11.85 -5.01 -15.07
N LYS A 58 12.84 -4.19 -15.46
CA LYS A 58 13.94 -3.76 -14.59
C LYS A 58 13.52 -2.68 -13.59
N GLU A 59 12.44 -1.94 -13.82
CA GLU A 59 12.00 -0.85 -12.94
C GLU A 59 11.72 -1.31 -11.51
N THR A 60 12.38 -0.72 -10.52
CA THR A 60 12.27 -1.12 -9.10
C THR A 60 11.45 -0.17 -8.23
N LYS A 61 11.00 0.95 -8.80
CA LYS A 61 10.14 1.94 -8.17
C LYS A 61 9.05 2.41 -9.14
N THR A 62 7.94 2.92 -8.62
CA THR A 62 6.96 3.63 -9.45
C THR A 62 7.59 4.91 -10.02
N GLY A 63 7.38 5.19 -11.30
CA GLY A 63 7.92 6.38 -11.93
C GLY A 63 7.80 6.42 -13.45
N MET A 64 8.56 7.32 -14.05
CA MET A 64 8.55 7.59 -15.49
C MET A 64 9.75 6.96 -16.20
N LEU A 65 9.48 6.32 -17.33
CA LEU A 65 10.46 5.73 -18.22
C LEU A 65 10.26 6.29 -19.64
N CYS A 66 11.32 6.77 -20.29
CA CYS A 66 11.25 7.30 -21.64
C CYS A 66 11.82 6.28 -22.63
N ILE A 67 11.01 5.81 -23.57
CA ILE A 67 11.44 4.82 -24.58
C ILE A 67 10.87 5.18 -25.95
N GLY A 68 11.74 5.30 -26.96
CA GLY A 68 11.32 5.47 -28.35
C GLY A 68 10.38 6.67 -28.56
N GLY A 69 10.65 7.80 -27.89
CA GLY A 69 9.81 9.00 -27.95
C GLY A 69 8.54 8.97 -27.07
N ASN A 70 8.25 7.86 -26.40
CA ASN A 70 7.10 7.73 -25.50
C ASN A 70 7.52 7.93 -24.03
N ARG A 71 6.69 8.63 -23.24
CA ARG A 71 6.76 8.61 -21.77
C ARG A 71 5.85 7.51 -21.25
N ILE A 72 6.41 6.57 -20.50
CA ILE A 72 5.72 5.41 -19.96
C ILE A 72 5.73 5.50 -18.43
N PHE A 73 4.55 5.56 -17.85
CA PHE A 73 4.34 5.48 -16.41
C PHE A 73 4.34 4.02 -15.99
N CYS A 74 5.42 3.64 -15.30
CA CYS A 74 5.60 2.32 -14.73
C CYS A 74 5.17 2.37 -13.27
N GLU A 75 3.99 1.84 -12.98
CA GLU A 75 3.44 1.72 -11.64
C GLU A 75 3.73 0.33 -11.09
N ILE A 76 4.55 0.27 -10.04
CA ILE A 76 4.74 -0.97 -9.28
C ILE A 76 3.61 -1.09 -8.29
N LEU A 77 2.77 -2.10 -8.50
CA LEU A 77 1.59 -2.31 -7.68
C LEU A 77 2.02 -2.62 -6.25
N GLY A 78 1.53 -1.76 -5.34
CA GLY A 78 1.59 -1.99 -3.91
C GLY A 78 0.98 -3.34 -3.58
N THR A 79 1.62 -4.03 -2.66
CA THR A 79 1.22 -5.35 -2.22
C THR A 79 0.38 -5.22 -0.95
N GLU A 80 -0.50 -6.19 -0.69
CA GLU A 80 -1.31 -6.17 0.53
C GLU A 80 -0.41 -6.07 1.77
N LYS A 81 -0.60 -5.02 2.56
CA LYS A 81 0.16 -4.79 3.80
C LYS A 81 -0.37 -5.77 4.83
N LYS A 82 0.49 -6.63 5.38
CA LYS A 82 0.07 -7.63 6.37
C LYS A 82 0.65 -7.26 7.72
N LEU A 83 -0.21 -7.20 8.73
CA LEU A 83 0.18 -6.95 10.12
C LEU A 83 -0.16 -8.18 10.95
N VAL A 84 0.88 -8.89 11.39
CA VAL A 84 0.75 -10.05 12.26
C VAL A 84 1.07 -9.62 13.69
N ILE A 85 0.08 -9.70 14.57
CA ILE A 85 0.21 -9.31 15.97
C ILE A 85 0.27 -10.57 16.84
N CYS A 86 1.39 -10.76 17.54
CA CYS A 86 1.54 -11.81 18.53
C CYS A 86 1.12 -11.27 19.90
N GLY A 87 -0.09 -11.62 20.32
CA GLY A 87 -0.72 -11.20 21.57
C GLY A 87 -1.98 -10.38 21.31
N GLY A 88 -3.05 -10.71 22.03
CA GLY A 88 -4.36 -10.05 22.00
C GLY A 88 -4.65 -9.21 23.25
N GLY A 89 -3.60 -8.76 23.96
CA GLY A 89 -3.72 -7.95 25.18
C GLY A 89 -4.24 -6.52 24.94
N HIS A 90 -4.35 -5.71 26.01
CA HIS A 90 -4.91 -4.36 25.92
C HIS A 90 -4.19 -3.41 24.96
N VAL A 91 -2.88 -3.59 24.76
CA VAL A 91 -2.08 -2.82 23.79
C VAL A 91 -2.39 -3.24 22.35
N ALA A 92 -2.73 -4.51 22.11
CA ALA A 92 -3.01 -5.02 20.77
C ALA A 92 -4.31 -4.44 20.19
N ILE A 93 -5.33 -4.19 21.02
CA ILE A 93 -6.65 -3.70 20.57
C ILE A 93 -6.55 -2.38 19.77
N PRO A 94 -5.91 -1.31 20.28
CA PRO A 94 -5.73 -0.09 19.49
C PRO A 94 -4.80 -0.30 18.28
N ILE A 95 -3.79 -1.19 18.34
CA ILE A 95 -2.95 -1.53 17.18
C ILE A 95 -3.81 -2.15 16.06
N ILE A 96 -4.71 -3.07 16.38
CA ILE A 96 -5.63 -3.69 15.42
C ILE A 96 -6.45 -2.60 14.72
N LYS A 97 -7.09 -1.71 15.50
CA LYS A 97 -7.95 -0.65 14.95
C LYS A 97 -7.19 0.31 14.04
N ILE A 98 -6.04 0.81 14.49
CA ILE A 98 -5.22 1.73 13.70
C ILE A 98 -4.65 1.00 12.46
N GLY A 99 -4.26 -0.28 12.60
CA GLY A 99 -3.81 -1.13 11.49
C GLY A 99 -4.86 -1.24 10.39
N LEU A 100 -6.11 -1.55 10.75
CA LEU A 100 -7.23 -1.61 9.81
C LEU A 100 -7.47 -0.24 9.15
N MET A 101 -7.46 0.85 9.91
CA MET A 101 -7.58 2.21 9.37
C MET A 101 -6.44 2.59 8.42
N ALA A 102 -5.29 1.93 8.51
CA ALA A 102 -4.12 2.13 7.66
C ALA A 102 -4.02 1.12 6.50
N ASP A 103 -5.12 0.39 6.22
CA ASP A 103 -5.27 -0.66 5.22
C ASP A 103 -4.30 -1.84 5.38
N TYR A 104 -4.03 -2.24 6.63
CA TYR A 104 -3.38 -3.52 6.89
C TYR A 104 -4.41 -4.65 6.96
N HIS A 105 -4.07 -5.79 6.36
CA HIS A 105 -4.68 -7.05 6.71
C HIS A 105 -4.11 -7.51 8.06
N VAL A 106 -4.92 -7.45 9.11
CA VAL A 106 -4.50 -7.74 10.49
C VAL A 106 -4.83 -9.18 10.87
N THR A 107 -3.78 -9.96 11.14
CA THR A 107 -3.89 -11.30 11.72
C THR A 107 -3.40 -11.26 13.16
N VAL A 108 -4.19 -11.77 14.12
CA VAL A 108 -3.81 -11.84 15.54
C VAL A 108 -3.60 -13.29 15.96
N ILE A 109 -2.48 -13.57 16.62
CA ILE A 109 -2.23 -14.84 17.28
C ILE A 109 -2.35 -14.63 18.80
N GLU A 110 -3.16 -15.43 19.48
CA GLU A 110 -3.36 -15.34 20.92
C GLU A 110 -3.76 -16.70 21.49
N ASP A 111 -3.07 -17.13 22.56
CA ASP A 111 -3.27 -18.46 23.15
C ASP A 111 -4.41 -18.51 24.18
N ARG A 112 -4.99 -17.36 24.54
CA ARG A 112 -6.12 -17.25 25.47
C ARG A 112 -7.40 -16.87 24.74
N PHE A 113 -8.37 -17.78 24.75
CA PHE A 113 -9.67 -17.65 24.09
C PHE A 113 -10.38 -16.30 24.31
N SER A 114 -10.40 -15.79 25.54
CA SER A 114 -11.06 -14.50 25.85
C SER A 114 -10.40 -13.31 25.16
N PHE A 115 -9.08 -13.31 25.05
CA PHE A 115 -8.31 -12.26 24.39
C PHE A 115 -8.38 -12.38 22.86
N ALA A 116 -8.36 -13.61 22.33
CA ALA A 116 -8.62 -13.87 20.91
C ALA A 116 -9.99 -13.34 20.49
N ASN A 117 -11.04 -13.59 21.28
CA ASN A 117 -12.37 -13.03 21.04
C ASN A 117 -12.40 -11.50 21.08
N ASN A 118 -11.61 -10.86 21.95
CA ASN A 118 -11.52 -9.40 21.98
C ASN A 118 -10.85 -8.85 20.71
N ALA A 119 -9.84 -9.54 20.19
CA ALA A 119 -9.20 -9.20 18.93
C ALA A 119 -10.19 -9.31 17.74
N ALA A 120 -10.99 -10.37 17.71
CA ALA A 120 -12.04 -10.54 16.70
C ALA A 120 -13.09 -9.42 16.79
N ARG A 121 -13.54 -9.08 18.00
CA ARG A 121 -14.47 -7.94 18.23
C ARG A 121 -13.87 -6.58 17.87
N ALA A 122 -12.55 -6.44 17.92
CA ALA A 122 -11.85 -5.23 17.50
C ALA A 122 -11.76 -5.10 15.96
N GLY A 123 -12.15 -6.14 15.22
CA GLY A 123 -12.20 -6.14 13.75
C GLY A 123 -11.01 -6.78 13.05
N ALA A 124 -10.14 -7.52 13.76
CA ALA A 124 -9.04 -8.23 13.12
C ALA A 124 -9.56 -9.12 11.97
N ASN A 125 -8.89 -9.08 10.82
CA ASN A 125 -9.30 -9.84 9.63
C ASN A 125 -9.23 -11.36 9.89
N GLU A 126 -8.24 -11.78 10.66
CA GLU A 126 -8.03 -13.16 11.06
C GLU A 126 -7.58 -13.23 12.51
N VAL A 127 -8.08 -14.24 13.25
CA VAL A 127 -7.65 -14.53 14.61
C VAL A 127 -7.34 -16.01 14.74
N ILE A 128 -6.09 -16.31 15.10
CA ILE A 128 -5.59 -17.66 15.32
C ILE A 128 -5.49 -17.87 16.84
N CYS A 129 -6.44 -18.61 17.39
CA CYS A 129 -6.50 -18.92 18.82
C CYS A 129 -5.70 -20.20 19.14
N ASP A 130 -4.37 -20.13 19.04
CA ASP A 130 -3.45 -21.24 19.26
C ASP A 130 -2.23 -20.81 20.09
N PRO A 131 -1.45 -21.76 20.63
CA PRO A 131 -0.09 -21.48 21.09
C PRO A 131 0.73 -20.73 20.03
N PHE A 132 1.52 -19.75 20.46
CA PHE A 132 2.21 -18.82 19.54
C PHE A 132 3.09 -19.51 18.50
N ASP A 133 3.81 -20.54 18.90
CA ASP A 133 4.64 -21.37 18.02
C ASP A 133 3.82 -22.04 16.92
N GLN A 134 2.71 -22.68 17.28
CA GLN A 134 1.81 -23.36 16.34
C GLN A 134 1.06 -22.36 15.44
N GLY A 135 0.63 -21.23 15.99
CA GLY A 135 0.00 -20.17 15.21
C GLY A 135 0.95 -19.58 14.17
N LEU A 136 2.22 -19.36 14.54
CA LEU A 136 3.25 -18.82 13.64
C LEU A 136 3.72 -19.81 12.56
N GLU A 137 3.53 -21.11 12.76
CA GLU A 137 3.78 -22.12 11.72
C GLU A 137 2.80 -22.00 10.55
N LYS A 138 1.57 -21.55 10.82
CA LYS A 138 0.55 -21.28 9.79
C LYS A 138 0.86 -20.02 8.97
N ILE A 139 1.78 -19.17 9.44
CA ILE A 139 2.13 -17.90 8.80
C ILE A 139 3.53 -17.99 8.21
N LYS A 140 3.63 -18.00 6.87
CA LYS A 140 4.93 -18.04 6.18
C LYS A 140 5.72 -16.73 6.30
N GLY A 141 5.03 -15.59 6.21
CA GLY A 141 5.64 -14.27 6.03
C GLY A 141 6.10 -14.01 4.59
N ASP A 142 6.14 -12.74 4.22
CA ASP A 142 6.64 -12.22 2.95
C ASP A 142 7.27 -10.83 3.14
N LYS A 143 7.77 -10.22 2.06
CA LYS A 143 8.44 -8.90 2.09
C LYS A 143 7.54 -7.73 2.56
N ASN A 144 6.25 -7.98 2.76
CA ASN A 144 5.20 -7.02 3.14
C ASN A 144 4.55 -7.36 4.49
N THR A 145 5.00 -8.44 5.13
CA THR A 145 4.50 -8.90 6.42
C THR A 145 5.27 -8.21 7.54
N SER A 146 4.57 -7.41 8.34
CA SER A 146 5.10 -6.79 9.54
C SER A 146 4.68 -7.60 10.76
N PHE A 147 5.64 -7.99 11.58
CA PHE A 147 5.39 -8.72 12.82
C PHE A 147 5.51 -7.79 14.03
N VAL A 148 4.48 -7.77 14.88
CA VAL A 148 4.43 -7.01 16.12
C VAL A 148 4.26 -7.96 17.29
N ILE A 149 5.28 -8.06 18.12
CA ILE A 149 5.32 -8.94 19.29
C ILE A 149 4.94 -8.13 20.53
N VAL A 150 3.71 -8.33 21.00
CA VAL A 150 3.09 -7.65 22.15
C VAL A 150 2.45 -8.67 23.10
N THR A 151 3.20 -9.73 23.42
CA THR A 151 2.68 -10.86 24.18
C THR A 151 2.54 -10.54 25.68
N ARG A 152 2.02 -11.52 26.44
CA ARG A 152 1.80 -11.41 27.89
C ARG A 152 3.05 -11.62 28.75
N GLY A 153 4.23 -11.89 28.17
CA GLY A 153 5.43 -12.11 28.97
C GLY A 153 6.67 -12.54 28.19
N HIS A 154 7.84 -12.37 28.82
CA HIS A 154 9.15 -12.53 28.19
C HIS A 154 9.36 -13.90 27.54
N ARG A 155 8.87 -14.97 28.16
CA ARG A 155 8.93 -16.33 27.60
C ARG A 155 8.24 -16.42 26.24
N TYR A 156 7.08 -15.80 26.10
CA TYR A 156 6.29 -15.86 24.87
C TYR A 156 6.87 -14.93 23.80
N ASP A 157 7.41 -13.77 24.20
CA ASP A 157 8.13 -12.90 23.26
C ASP A 157 9.31 -13.64 22.60
N GLN A 158 10.07 -14.41 23.38
CA GLN A 158 11.17 -15.22 22.87
C GLN A 158 10.69 -16.30 21.89
N ILE A 159 9.63 -17.04 22.23
CA ILE A 159 9.04 -18.06 21.34
C ILE A 159 8.61 -17.43 20.00
N CYS A 160 7.95 -16.27 20.06
CA CYS A 160 7.55 -15.56 18.85
C CYS A 160 8.75 -15.11 18.03
N LEU A 161 9.74 -14.47 18.67
CA LEU A 161 10.91 -13.96 17.97
C LEU A 161 11.71 -15.08 17.30
N GLU A 162 11.94 -16.20 18.01
CA GLU A 162 12.60 -17.40 17.46
C GLU A 162 11.94 -17.91 16.18
N LYS A 163 10.61 -17.94 16.14
CA LYS A 163 9.86 -18.39 14.96
C LYS A 163 9.82 -17.36 13.83
N ILE A 164 9.89 -16.06 14.14
CA ILE A 164 9.68 -14.97 13.17
C ILE A 164 10.98 -14.54 12.50
N ILE A 165 12.09 -14.53 13.23
CA ILE A 165 13.35 -13.87 12.84
C ILE A 165 13.97 -14.42 11.53
N GLU A 166 13.72 -15.69 11.22
CA GLU A 166 14.15 -16.34 9.97
C GLU A 166 13.14 -16.21 8.82
N LYS A 167 11.90 -15.80 9.11
CA LYS A 167 10.86 -15.61 8.09
C LYS A 167 11.17 -14.38 7.26
N THR A 168 10.82 -14.42 5.98
CA THR A 168 10.80 -13.21 5.16
C THR A 168 9.77 -12.24 5.75
N ASN A 169 10.19 -10.99 5.98
CA ASN A 169 9.37 -9.98 6.63
C ASN A 169 9.69 -8.57 6.10
N ALA A 170 8.76 -7.65 6.32
CA ALA A 170 8.93 -6.22 6.09
C ALA A 170 9.51 -5.50 7.32
N TYR A 171 9.18 -6.00 8.51
CA TYR A 171 9.46 -5.39 9.80
C TYR A 171 9.26 -6.43 10.92
N ILE A 172 10.09 -6.35 11.97
CA ILE A 172 9.88 -7.07 13.23
C ILE A 172 10.03 -6.05 14.35
N GLY A 173 8.99 -5.91 15.16
CA GLY A 173 9.00 -5.06 16.34
C GLY A 173 8.61 -5.86 17.57
N MET A 174 9.33 -5.63 18.67
CA MET A 174 9.07 -6.33 19.93
C MET A 174 8.92 -5.35 21.09
N ILE A 175 7.86 -5.55 21.88
CA ILE A 175 7.65 -4.80 23.11
C ILE A 175 8.65 -5.20 24.18
N GLY A 176 9.06 -4.24 25.00
CA GLY A 176 9.91 -4.47 26.17
C GLY A 176 11.12 -3.53 26.23
N SER A 177 11.67 -3.36 27.43
CA SER A 177 12.86 -2.52 27.63
C SER A 177 14.06 -3.04 26.82
N LYS A 178 14.96 -2.13 26.44
CA LYS A 178 16.23 -2.47 25.75
C LYS A 178 17.00 -3.59 26.44
N LEU A 179 17.09 -3.55 27.77
CA LEU A 179 17.80 -4.56 28.55
C LEU A 179 17.13 -5.93 28.49
N ARG A 180 15.78 -5.97 28.57
CA ARG A 180 15.02 -7.22 28.47
C ARG A 180 15.15 -7.83 27.09
N VAL A 181 15.03 -7.01 26.05
CA VAL A 181 15.15 -7.50 24.67
C VAL A 181 16.58 -7.93 24.36
N LYS A 182 17.59 -7.18 24.83
CA LYS A 182 18.99 -7.58 24.71
C LYS A 182 19.22 -9.00 25.25
N LYS A 183 18.70 -9.33 26.44
CA LYS A 183 18.81 -10.69 26.99
C LYS A 183 18.20 -11.77 26.08
N VAL A 184 17.07 -11.46 25.42
CA VAL A 184 16.46 -12.39 24.46
C VAL A 184 17.36 -12.53 23.24
N LEU A 185 17.89 -11.43 22.71
CA LEU A 185 18.80 -11.45 21.55
C LEU A 185 20.12 -12.18 21.87
N ASP A 186 20.72 -11.96 23.04
CA ASP A 186 21.95 -12.62 23.50
C ASP A 186 21.72 -14.15 23.56
N GLN A 187 20.58 -14.62 24.09
CA GLN A 187 20.22 -16.05 24.10
C GLN A 187 20.04 -16.64 22.69
N LEU A 188 19.60 -15.84 21.72
CA LEU A 188 19.46 -16.29 20.34
C LEU A 188 20.81 -16.38 19.66
N GLU A 189 21.70 -15.44 19.92
CA GLU A 189 23.08 -15.46 19.46
C GLU A 189 23.83 -16.69 20.01
N GLU A 190 23.66 -17.02 21.30
CA GLU A 190 24.20 -18.24 21.92
C GLU A 190 23.69 -19.53 21.26
N LYS A 191 22.46 -19.52 20.73
CA LYS A 191 21.88 -20.64 19.96
C LYS A 191 22.37 -20.69 18.50
N GLY A 192 23.29 -19.81 18.10
CA GLY A 192 23.90 -19.77 16.76
C GLY A 192 23.17 -18.88 15.76
N MET A 193 22.30 -17.98 16.21
CA MET A 193 21.61 -17.04 15.33
C MET A 193 22.56 -15.95 14.83
N ASP A 194 22.54 -15.69 13.52
CA ASP A 194 23.39 -14.67 12.91
C ASP A 194 22.98 -13.26 13.37
N ALA A 195 23.94 -12.50 13.90
CA ALA A 195 23.78 -11.15 14.43
C ALA A 195 23.09 -10.19 13.45
N LYS A 196 23.26 -10.39 12.13
CA LYS A 196 22.59 -9.57 11.10
C LYS A 196 21.06 -9.63 11.14
N TYR A 197 20.48 -10.70 11.69
CA TYR A 197 19.04 -10.80 11.87
C TYR A 197 18.59 -10.08 13.12
N LEU A 198 19.40 -10.11 14.19
CA LEU A 198 19.11 -9.45 15.46
C LEU A 198 19.06 -7.92 15.29
N GLU A 199 19.93 -7.35 14.43
CA GLU A 199 19.92 -5.93 14.09
C GLU A 199 18.62 -5.44 13.42
N LYS A 200 17.81 -6.35 12.85
CA LYS A 200 16.54 -6.02 12.19
C LYS A 200 15.36 -5.89 13.15
N VAL A 201 15.55 -6.23 14.43
CA VAL A 201 14.48 -6.20 15.43
C VAL A 201 14.37 -4.80 16.04
N HIS A 202 13.24 -4.15 15.81
CA HIS A 202 12.93 -2.85 16.41
C HIS A 202 12.56 -3.03 17.89
N THR A 203 13.40 -2.47 18.76
CA THR A 203 13.26 -2.60 20.20
C THR A 203 13.84 -1.42 21.01
N PRO A 204 13.11 -0.87 21.99
CA PRO A 204 11.68 -1.08 22.21
C PRO A 204 10.91 -0.65 20.98
N ILE A 205 9.87 -1.41 20.62
CA ILE A 205 9.04 -1.11 19.46
C ILE A 205 8.41 0.29 19.54
N GLY A 206 8.32 0.98 18.41
CA GLY A 206 7.64 2.26 18.26
C GLY A 206 8.55 3.49 18.40
N LEU A 207 8.09 4.61 17.82
CA LEU A 207 8.79 5.89 17.90
C LEU A 207 8.81 6.43 19.33
N LYS A 208 9.93 7.09 19.70
CA LYS A 208 10.10 7.70 21.03
C LYS A 208 9.28 8.97 21.16
N ILE A 209 8.00 8.80 21.51
CA ILE A 209 7.05 9.90 21.75
C ILE A 209 6.65 10.02 23.23
N ASN A 210 7.35 9.31 24.13
CA ASN A 210 7.01 9.20 25.55
C ASN A 210 5.57 8.71 25.80
N ALA A 211 5.16 7.69 25.03
CA ALA A 211 3.83 7.08 25.16
C ALA A 211 3.64 6.41 26.53
N GLU A 212 2.50 6.66 27.17
CA GLU A 212 2.12 6.09 28.46
C GLU A 212 0.88 5.21 28.36
N THR A 213 -0.11 5.62 27.56
CA THR A 213 -1.37 4.87 27.42
C THR A 213 -1.28 3.79 26.33
N PRO A 214 -2.09 2.72 26.38
CA PRO A 214 -2.13 1.71 25.32
C PRO A 214 -2.39 2.29 23.92
N VAL A 215 -3.17 3.37 23.83
CA VAL A 215 -3.47 4.04 22.57
C VAL A 215 -2.25 4.81 22.06
N GLU A 216 -1.56 5.56 22.92
CA GLU A 216 -0.32 6.25 22.55
C GLU A 216 0.77 5.27 22.12
N ILE A 217 0.89 4.14 22.83
CA ILE A 217 1.84 3.07 22.46
C ILE A 217 1.48 2.53 21.06
N ALA A 218 0.20 2.30 20.78
CA ALA A 218 -0.23 1.85 19.46
C ALA A 218 0.08 2.90 18.37
N VAL A 219 -0.15 4.19 18.63
CA VAL A 219 0.22 5.28 17.71
C VAL A 219 1.73 5.29 17.45
N SER A 220 2.53 5.16 18.51
CA SER A 220 3.99 5.07 18.43
C SER A 220 4.47 3.91 17.54
N ILE A 221 3.89 2.72 17.74
CA ILE A 221 4.19 1.51 16.95
C ILE A 221 3.77 1.69 15.50
N MET A 222 2.55 2.15 15.26
CA MET A 222 2.03 2.34 13.91
C MET A 222 2.79 3.43 13.15
N ALA A 223 3.24 4.49 13.83
CA ALA A 223 4.08 5.51 13.23
C ALA A 223 5.44 4.95 12.80
N GLU A 224 6.08 4.09 13.61
CA GLU A 224 7.33 3.43 13.23
C GLU A 224 7.13 2.46 12.05
N LEU A 225 6.05 1.65 12.09
CA LEU A 225 5.69 0.76 10.98
C LEU A 225 5.50 1.52 9.66
N ILE A 226 4.77 2.64 9.69
CA ILE A 226 4.53 3.48 8.52
C ILE A 226 5.85 4.11 8.05
N GLN A 227 6.70 4.57 8.96
CA GLN A 227 8.01 5.13 8.63
C GLN A 227 8.88 4.10 7.89
N VAL A 228 9.03 2.90 8.43
CA VAL A 228 9.82 1.82 7.81
C VAL A 228 9.23 1.42 6.46
N LYS A 229 7.89 1.28 6.39
CA LYS A 229 7.19 0.97 5.14
C LYS A 229 7.44 2.03 4.06
N ASN A 230 7.34 3.32 4.41
CA ASN A 230 7.49 4.43 3.47
C ASN A 230 8.94 4.64 2.99
N GLN A 231 9.95 4.01 3.63
CA GLN A 231 11.32 3.99 3.08
C GLN A 231 11.41 3.17 1.79
N LYS A 232 10.52 2.19 1.61
CA LYS A 232 10.34 1.44 0.36
C LYS A 232 9.34 2.21 -0.51
N LYS A 233 9.80 2.94 -1.53
CA LYS A 233 8.97 3.75 -2.44
C LYS A 233 8.08 2.91 -3.38
N GLU A 234 7.24 2.04 -2.83
CA GLU A 234 6.16 1.36 -3.55
C GLU A 234 4.93 2.28 -3.61
N SER A 235 4.19 2.30 -4.73
CA SER A 235 2.98 3.12 -4.86
C SER A 235 1.76 2.47 -4.20
N CYS A 236 0.72 3.25 -3.91
CA CYS A 236 -0.56 2.75 -3.40
C CYS A 236 -1.27 1.78 -4.37
N GLY A 237 -0.89 1.77 -5.66
CA GLY A 237 -1.43 0.87 -6.66
C GLY A 237 -2.95 1.02 -6.79
N TYR A 238 -3.66 -0.12 -6.80
CA TYR A 238 -5.11 -0.15 -6.80
C TYR A 238 -5.60 -0.73 -5.47
N SER A 239 -6.38 0.03 -4.69
CA SER A 239 -7.01 -0.52 -3.49
C SER A 239 -8.07 -1.56 -3.84
N LYS A 240 -8.40 -2.42 -2.87
CA LYS A 240 -9.50 -3.39 -3.01
C LYS A 240 -10.84 -2.69 -3.29
N GLU A 241 -11.07 -1.54 -2.66
CA GLU A 241 -12.27 -0.74 -2.86
C GLU A 241 -12.33 -0.18 -4.29
N LEU A 242 -11.22 0.37 -4.78
CA LEU A 242 -11.12 0.89 -6.14
C LEU A 242 -11.36 -0.20 -7.19
N ILE A 243 -10.70 -1.36 -7.05
CA ILE A 243 -10.90 -2.50 -7.96
C ILE A 243 -12.35 -2.99 -7.93
N LYS A 244 -12.95 -3.08 -6.74
CA LYS A 244 -14.35 -3.46 -6.59
C LYS A 244 -15.28 -2.47 -7.29
N ALA A 245 -15.03 -1.17 -7.16
CA ALA A 245 -15.82 -0.12 -7.78
C ALA A 245 -15.68 -0.09 -9.31
N ILE A 246 -14.46 -0.33 -9.82
CA ILE A 246 -14.20 -0.46 -11.26
C ILE A 246 -14.98 -1.65 -11.83
N ASN A 247 -14.86 -2.83 -11.21
CA ASN A 247 -15.47 -4.08 -11.69
C ASN A 247 -16.95 -4.24 -11.31
N ASN A 248 -17.59 -3.25 -10.65
CA ASN A 248 -18.97 -3.36 -10.21
C ASN A 248 -19.94 -3.41 -11.40
N SER A 249 -20.57 -4.56 -11.61
CA SER A 249 -21.49 -4.81 -12.72
C SER A 249 -22.71 -3.90 -12.74
N GLU A 250 -23.18 -3.44 -11.59
CA GLU A 250 -24.32 -2.50 -11.51
C GLU A 250 -23.97 -1.13 -12.09
N ASP A 251 -22.71 -0.72 -12.00
CA ASP A 251 -22.22 0.55 -12.52
C ASP A 251 -21.58 0.41 -13.91
N ASN A 252 -21.55 -0.79 -14.52
CA ASN A 252 -20.91 -1.01 -15.84
C ASN A 252 -21.61 -0.28 -17.00
N GLN A 253 -22.86 0.17 -16.81
CA GLN A 253 -23.56 0.99 -17.80
C GLN A 253 -23.23 2.48 -17.68
N GLN A 254 -22.57 2.89 -16.58
CA GLN A 254 -22.17 4.27 -16.36
C GLN A 254 -20.72 4.48 -16.77
N LYS A 255 -20.45 5.56 -17.50
CA LYS A 255 -19.06 5.98 -17.76
C LYS A 255 -18.40 6.39 -16.44
N LYS A 256 -17.15 5.98 -16.26
CA LYS A 256 -16.33 6.33 -15.11
C LYS A 256 -14.99 6.85 -15.61
N VAL A 257 -14.37 7.80 -14.91
CA VAL A 257 -13.02 8.27 -15.21
C VAL A 257 -12.10 7.87 -14.07
N LEU A 258 -11.07 7.10 -14.39
CA LEU A 258 -9.97 6.82 -13.47
C LEU A 258 -8.90 7.90 -13.65
N THR A 259 -8.51 8.50 -12.55
CA THR A 259 -7.44 9.50 -12.51
C THR A 259 -6.25 8.93 -11.76
N THR A 260 -5.03 9.24 -12.20
CA THR A 260 -3.78 8.80 -11.56
C THR A 260 -2.77 9.94 -11.55
N ILE A 261 -2.24 10.32 -10.38
CA ILE A 261 -1.11 11.26 -10.29
C ILE A 261 0.14 10.56 -10.83
N ILE A 262 0.68 11.02 -11.96
CA ILE A 262 1.88 10.41 -12.59
C ILE A 262 3.17 11.18 -12.29
N SER A 263 3.04 12.43 -11.84
CA SER A 263 4.16 13.33 -11.56
C SER A 263 3.76 14.33 -10.49
N ARG A 264 4.73 14.71 -9.67
CA ARG A 264 4.58 15.71 -8.61
C ARG A 264 5.85 16.54 -8.48
N LYS A 265 5.68 17.85 -8.33
CA LYS A 265 6.73 18.80 -7.95
C LYS A 265 6.25 19.66 -6.79
N GLY A 266 7.14 20.00 -5.86
CA GLY A 266 6.80 20.80 -4.68
C GLY A 266 5.87 20.09 -3.68
N SER A 267 5.14 20.87 -2.89
CA SER A 267 4.35 20.41 -1.74
C SER A 267 2.93 19.97 -2.12
N ALA A 268 2.78 19.15 -3.17
CA ALA A 268 1.46 18.61 -3.54
C ALA A 268 0.94 17.62 -2.46
N PRO A 269 -0.39 17.40 -2.35
CA PRO A 269 -1.00 16.72 -1.19
C PRO A 269 -0.80 15.20 -1.15
N ARG A 270 -0.59 14.56 -2.31
CA ARG A 270 -0.54 13.09 -2.44
C ARG A 270 0.65 12.63 -3.29
N GLU A 271 1.00 11.36 -3.14
CA GLU A 271 2.15 10.75 -3.82
C GLU A 271 1.82 10.29 -5.25
N VAL A 272 2.85 10.13 -6.06
CA VAL A 272 2.74 9.54 -7.40
C VAL A 272 2.18 8.12 -7.32
N GLY A 273 1.20 7.82 -8.18
CA GLY A 273 0.39 6.59 -8.17
C GLY A 273 -0.94 6.72 -7.44
N THR A 274 -1.21 7.83 -6.74
CA THR A 274 -2.52 8.06 -6.11
C THR A 274 -3.63 8.11 -7.16
N LYS A 275 -4.75 7.45 -6.89
CA LYS A 275 -5.87 7.32 -7.79
C LYS A 275 -7.15 7.89 -7.20
N MET A 276 -8.08 8.22 -8.10
CA MET A 276 -9.46 8.54 -7.76
C MET A 276 -10.34 8.13 -8.94
N LEU A 277 -11.41 7.39 -8.66
CA LEU A 277 -12.43 7.03 -9.64
C LEU A 277 -13.61 8.00 -9.52
N ILE A 278 -14.03 8.57 -10.63
CA ILE A 278 -15.10 9.56 -10.71
C ILE A 278 -16.22 8.96 -11.58
N PHE A 279 -17.42 8.88 -11.03
CA PHE A 279 -18.60 8.36 -11.73
C PHE A 279 -19.32 9.50 -12.45
N GLN A 280 -20.04 9.17 -13.53
CA GLN A 280 -20.86 10.13 -14.27
C GLN A 280 -21.92 10.84 -13.41
N ASP A 281 -22.38 10.21 -12.33
CA ASP A 281 -23.33 10.80 -11.37
C ASP A 281 -22.68 11.63 -10.26
N GLY A 282 -21.35 11.77 -10.29
CA GLY A 282 -20.56 12.56 -9.35
C GLY A 282 -20.14 11.82 -8.08
N ARG A 283 -20.52 10.55 -7.89
CA ARG A 283 -19.89 9.71 -6.86
C ARG A 283 -18.39 9.58 -7.12
N THR A 284 -17.62 9.40 -6.05
CA THR A 284 -16.17 9.19 -6.13
C THR A 284 -15.71 8.06 -5.21
N VAL A 285 -14.69 7.33 -5.65
CA VAL A 285 -13.96 6.36 -4.83
C VAL A 285 -12.51 6.80 -4.75
N GLU A 286 -11.97 6.82 -3.53
CA GLU A 286 -10.69 7.45 -3.16
C GLU A 286 -10.66 8.99 -3.37
N THR A 287 -9.49 9.61 -3.15
CA THR A 287 -9.28 11.06 -3.22
C THR A 287 -7.84 11.36 -3.63
N LEU A 288 -7.66 12.42 -4.43
CA LEU A 288 -6.34 12.94 -4.81
C LEU A 288 -5.77 13.93 -3.78
N GLY A 289 -6.46 14.14 -2.66
CA GLY A 289 -6.07 15.07 -1.60
C GLY A 289 -7.09 16.16 -1.28
N GLY A 290 -8.20 16.24 -2.03
CA GLY A 290 -9.21 17.29 -1.87
C GLY A 290 -8.77 18.66 -2.42
N GLY A 291 -9.53 19.70 -2.09
CA GLY A 291 -9.23 21.09 -2.46
C GLY A 291 -9.46 21.44 -3.93
N CYS A 292 -8.87 22.56 -4.36
CA CYS A 292 -9.04 23.14 -5.69
C CYS A 292 -8.57 22.20 -6.81
N ALA A 293 -7.42 21.53 -6.62
CA ALA A 293 -6.89 20.60 -7.62
C ALA A 293 -7.82 19.42 -7.87
N GLU A 294 -8.40 18.83 -6.82
CA GLU A 294 -9.36 17.74 -6.98
C GLU A 294 -10.65 18.23 -7.67
N ALA A 295 -11.09 19.45 -7.39
CA ALA A 295 -12.26 20.05 -8.03
C ALA A 295 -12.04 20.29 -9.54
N GLU A 296 -10.85 20.77 -9.93
CA GLU A 296 -10.47 20.95 -11.34
C GLU A 296 -10.44 19.61 -12.08
N ILE A 297 -9.79 18.60 -11.50
CA ILE A 297 -9.73 17.25 -12.08
C ILE A 297 -11.14 16.64 -12.25
N LYS A 298 -12.05 16.86 -11.29
CA LYS A 298 -13.46 16.45 -11.43
C LYS A 298 -14.15 17.15 -12.59
N ARG A 299 -13.93 18.45 -12.79
CA ARG A 299 -14.50 19.19 -13.94
C ARG A 299 -14.02 18.62 -15.27
N SER A 300 -12.71 18.37 -15.40
CA SER A 300 -12.15 17.74 -16.61
C SER A 300 -12.71 16.34 -16.83
N ALA A 301 -12.88 15.55 -15.77
CA ALA A 301 -13.48 14.21 -15.87
C ALA A 301 -14.93 14.26 -16.38
N PHE A 302 -15.73 15.21 -15.90
CA PHE A 302 -17.09 15.40 -16.40
C PHE A 302 -17.11 15.80 -17.88
N SER A 303 -16.23 16.72 -18.29
CA SER A 303 -16.08 17.12 -19.70
C SER A 303 -15.70 15.92 -20.58
N MET A 304 -14.73 15.09 -20.17
CA MET A 304 -14.36 13.85 -20.87
C MET A 304 -15.56 12.92 -21.07
N ILE A 305 -16.40 12.75 -20.04
CA ILE A 305 -17.60 11.91 -20.08
C ILE A 305 -18.66 12.49 -21.02
N SER A 306 -18.93 13.80 -20.93
CA SER A 306 -20.02 14.46 -21.66
C SER A 306 -19.70 14.76 -23.12
N GLU A 307 -18.48 15.20 -23.40
CA GLU A 307 -18.06 15.66 -24.73
C GLU A 307 -17.43 14.54 -25.57
N ASN A 308 -17.15 13.38 -24.96
CA ASN A 308 -16.58 12.21 -25.62
C ASN A 308 -15.24 12.52 -26.30
N THR A 309 -14.42 13.36 -25.66
CA THR A 309 -13.17 13.96 -26.19
C THR A 309 -12.01 12.97 -26.37
N GLY A 310 -12.20 11.70 -26.02
CA GLY A 310 -11.21 10.64 -26.18
C GLY A 310 -11.30 9.62 -25.05
N LYS A 311 -10.55 8.52 -25.15
CA LYS A 311 -10.47 7.52 -24.07
C LYS A 311 -9.52 7.89 -22.94
N SER A 312 -8.60 8.84 -23.16
CA SER A 312 -7.61 9.26 -22.17
C SER A 312 -7.20 10.72 -22.38
N GLU A 313 -6.72 11.37 -21.32
CA GLU A 313 -6.25 12.75 -21.30
C GLU A 313 -5.12 12.92 -20.27
N LEU A 314 -4.24 13.91 -20.47
CA LEU A 314 -3.24 14.30 -19.49
C LEU A 314 -3.45 15.77 -19.10
N ILE A 315 -3.67 16.02 -17.82
CA ILE A 315 -3.86 17.38 -17.27
C ILE A 315 -2.71 17.73 -16.32
N SER A 316 -2.30 18.99 -16.34
CA SER A 316 -1.37 19.57 -15.35
C SER A 316 -2.12 20.55 -14.47
N VAL A 317 -2.01 20.38 -13.15
CA VAL A 317 -2.65 21.25 -12.16
C VAL A 317 -1.57 21.97 -11.36
N ASP A 318 -1.61 23.29 -11.39
CA ASP A 318 -0.70 24.16 -10.65
C ASP A 318 -1.41 24.77 -9.43
N MET A 319 -0.96 24.40 -8.23
CA MET A 319 -1.51 24.89 -6.96
C MET A 319 -0.61 25.98 -6.33
N THR A 320 0.33 26.54 -7.09
CA THR A 320 1.24 27.60 -6.62
C THR A 320 0.72 29.02 -6.90
N GLY A 321 -0.42 29.14 -7.57
CA GLY A 321 -1.02 30.42 -7.96
C GLY A 321 -1.66 31.21 -6.81
N VAL A 322 -1.92 32.49 -7.09
CA VAL A 322 -2.43 33.51 -6.14
C VAL A 322 -3.80 33.15 -5.56
N ASP A 323 -4.63 32.42 -6.31
CA ASP A 323 -5.96 31.94 -5.88
C ASP A 323 -5.89 30.89 -4.75
N ALA A 324 -4.73 30.28 -4.50
CA ALA A 324 -4.55 29.31 -3.41
C ALA A 324 -4.65 29.97 -2.01
N GLU A 325 -4.31 31.26 -1.89
CA GLU A 325 -4.39 32.00 -0.62
C GLU A 325 -5.83 32.36 -0.24
N GLU A 326 -6.73 32.61 -1.20
CA GLU A 326 -8.12 32.98 -0.94
C GLU A 326 -9.01 31.77 -0.57
N ASP A 327 -8.71 30.58 -1.13
CA ASP A 327 -9.46 29.33 -0.88
C ASP A 327 -8.98 28.53 0.36
N GLY A 328 -7.92 28.98 1.04
CA GLY A 328 -7.48 28.45 2.34
C GLY A 328 -6.90 27.03 2.35
N MET A 329 -6.61 26.44 1.18
CA MET A 329 -6.08 25.07 1.02
C MET A 329 -4.77 25.05 0.20
N VAL A 330 -3.71 25.64 0.75
CA VAL A 330 -2.43 25.83 0.04
C VAL A 330 -1.56 24.56 0.11
N CYS A 331 -1.73 23.64 -0.84
CA CYS A 331 -0.70 22.67 -1.17
C CYS A 331 0.14 23.23 -2.33
N GLY A 332 1.22 23.98 -2.04
CA GLY A 332 2.02 24.70 -3.05
C GLY A 332 2.88 23.81 -3.96
N GLY A 333 2.26 22.98 -4.79
CA GLY A 333 2.95 22.10 -5.74
C GLY A 333 2.25 22.00 -7.09
N LEU A 334 2.88 21.29 -8.01
CA LEU A 334 2.35 20.97 -9.34
C LEU A 334 2.22 19.46 -9.49
N ILE A 335 1.11 19.00 -10.06
CA ILE A 335 0.87 17.59 -10.37
C ILE A 335 0.53 17.42 -11.85
N GLU A 336 1.00 16.32 -12.45
CA GLU A 336 0.47 15.83 -13.73
C GLU A 336 -0.42 14.62 -13.43
N VAL A 337 -1.63 14.62 -13.99
CA VAL A 337 -2.64 13.60 -13.75
C VAL A 337 -3.05 12.98 -15.08
N PHE A 338 -2.83 11.68 -15.20
CA PHE A 338 -3.33 10.89 -16.31
C PHE A 338 -4.77 10.47 -16.02
N MET A 339 -5.67 10.72 -16.97
CA MET A 339 -7.09 10.46 -16.86
C MET A 339 -7.52 9.51 -17.96
N GLU A 340 -8.39 8.55 -17.65
CA GLU A 340 -8.88 7.58 -18.62
C GLU A 340 -10.33 7.17 -18.35
N ILE A 341 -11.10 7.00 -19.43
CA ILE A 341 -12.46 6.49 -19.35
C ILE A 341 -12.40 4.98 -19.18
N ILE A 342 -13.07 4.49 -18.14
CA ILE A 342 -13.28 3.06 -17.88
C ILE A 342 -14.69 2.70 -18.33
N GLU A 343 -14.75 1.73 -19.24
CA GLU A 343 -15.95 1.07 -19.81
C GLU A 343 -16.03 -0.37 -19.31
#